data_AF-A0A7J4M488-F1
#
_entry.id   AF-A0A7J4M488-F1
#
_cell.length_a   1.000
_cell.length_b   1.000
_cell.length_c   1.000
_cell.angle_alpha   90.00
_cell.angle_beta   90.00
_cell.angle_gamma   90.00
#
_symmetry.space_group_name_H-M   'P 1'
#
loop_
_entity.id
_entity.type
_entity.pdbx_description
1 polymer ?
#
loop_
_entity_poly.entity_id
_entity_poly.type
_entity_poly.pdbx_seq_one_letter_code
_entity_poly.pdbx_strand_id
1 'polypeptide(L)'
;MSADLHATIDLYALSKEVKAVDYEPEQFPGAIFRIVEPKAVIILFKNGKMICTGTNTEANIRKVLEFASKVISKYVISLNNPEDEKRMKAEADKKKKAQAAN
;
A
#
# COMPACT_ATOMS: atom_id res chain seq x y z
N MET A 1 0.61 -12.02 4.75
CA MET A 1 1.65 -12.00 3.70
C MET A 1 1.74 -10.57 3.15
N SER A 2 2.93 -10.04 2.84
CA SER A 2 3.11 -8.67 2.35
C SER A 2 3.70 -8.62 0.94
N ALA A 3 3.38 -7.59 0.18
CA ALA A 3 3.93 -7.28 -1.14
C ALA A 3 4.21 -5.78 -1.26
N ASP A 4 5.03 -5.39 -2.24
CA ASP A 4 5.35 -3.99 -2.50
C ASP A 4 5.26 -3.73 -4.00
N LEU A 5 4.47 -2.72 -4.40
CA LEU A 5 4.34 -2.28 -5.79
C LEU A 5 5.48 -1.35 -6.22
N HIS A 6 6.32 -0.90 -5.28
CA HIS A 6 7.39 0.08 -5.53
C HIS A 6 6.88 1.32 -6.27
N ALA A 7 5.72 1.82 -5.86
CA ALA A 7 5.05 2.92 -6.54
C ALA A 7 4.28 3.79 -5.55
N THR A 8 4.15 5.08 -5.87
CA THR A 8 3.26 5.98 -5.16
C THR A 8 1.85 5.86 -5.74
N ILE A 9 0.86 5.60 -4.89
CA ILE A 9 -0.53 5.33 -5.28
C ILE A 9 -1.44 6.48 -4.86
N ASP A 10 -2.34 6.90 -5.74
CA ASP A 10 -3.44 7.79 -5.41
C ASP A 10 -4.57 7.02 -4.70
N LEU A 11 -4.48 6.94 -3.36
CA LEU A 11 -5.48 6.23 -2.56
C LEU A 11 -6.86 6.92 -2.54
N TYR A 12 -6.91 8.24 -2.74
CA TYR A 12 -8.18 8.98 -2.79
C TYR A 12 -8.92 8.73 -4.10
N ALA A 13 -8.23 8.78 -5.24
CA ALA A 13 -8.83 8.42 -6.52
C ALA A 13 -9.28 6.96 -6.53
N LEU A 14 -8.45 6.06 -5.99
CA LEU A 14 -8.77 4.64 -5.88
C LEU A 14 -10.05 4.40 -5.05
N SER A 15 -10.16 4.99 -3.84
CA SER A 15 -11.34 4.78 -2.98
C SER A 15 -12.61 5.39 -3.56
N LYS A 16 -12.49 6.50 -4.31
CA LYS A 16 -13.63 7.15 -4.97
C LYS A 16 -14.22 6.29 -6.11
N GLU A 17 -13.39 5.57 -6.85
CA GLU A 17 -13.82 4.80 -8.02
C GLU A 17 -14.07 3.32 -7.73
N VAL A 18 -13.34 2.74 -6.78
CA VAL A 18 -13.43 1.32 -6.44
C VAL A 18 -14.20 1.16 -5.14
N LYS A 19 -15.49 0.84 -5.24
CA LYS A 19 -16.42 0.69 -4.10
C LYS A 19 -15.98 -0.29 -3.00
N ALA A 20 -15.08 -1.20 -3.32
CA ALA A 20 -14.54 -2.18 -2.37
C ALA A 20 -13.33 -1.65 -1.57
N VAL A 21 -12.92 -0.40 -1.82
CA VAL A 21 -11.78 0.27 -1.19
C VAL A 21 -12.29 1.40 -0.31
N ASP A 22 -12.06 1.27 0.99
CA ASP A 22 -12.30 2.33 1.97
C ASP A 22 -10.98 3.06 2.25
N TYR A 23 -10.97 4.39 2.25
CA TYR A 23 -9.77 5.17 2.62
C TYR A 23 -10.16 6.45 3.34
N GLU A 24 -9.90 6.47 4.65
CA GLU A 24 -10.16 7.58 5.56
C GLU A 24 -8.87 7.88 6.34
N PRO A 25 -7.95 8.68 5.79
CA PRO A 25 -6.59 8.86 6.34
C PRO A 25 -6.55 9.47 7.74
N GLU A 26 -7.58 10.24 8.11
CA GLU A 26 -7.75 10.78 9.46
C GLU A 26 -8.04 9.68 10.50
N GLN A 27 -8.60 8.55 10.08
CA GLN A 27 -8.86 7.39 10.95
C GLN A 27 -7.75 6.34 10.87
N PHE A 28 -7.24 6.09 9.66
CA PHE A 28 -6.23 5.07 9.43
C PHE A 28 -5.39 5.37 8.16
N PRO A 29 -4.05 5.30 8.21
CA PRO A 29 -3.18 5.72 7.11
C PRO A 29 -3.16 4.81 5.87
N GLY A 30 -3.85 3.68 5.90
CA GLY A 30 -3.93 2.73 4.77
C GLY A 30 -5.34 2.62 4.19
N ALA A 31 -5.44 2.37 2.89
CA ALA A 31 -6.70 2.00 2.26
C ALA A 31 -7.02 0.53 2.54
N ILE A 32 -8.29 0.23 2.87
CA ILE A 32 -8.80 -1.11 3.14
C ILE A 32 -9.52 -1.61 1.89
N PHE A 33 -8.91 -2.54 1.17
CA PHE A 33 -9.50 -3.17 -0.02
C PHE A 33 -10.03 -4.57 0.31
N ARG A 34 -11.34 -4.76 0.23
CA ARG A 34 -12.03 -6.02 0.53
C ARG A 34 -12.27 -6.82 -0.75
N ILE A 35 -11.80 -8.06 -0.79
CA ILE A 35 -11.96 -8.98 -1.92
C ILE A 35 -12.86 -10.14 -1.47
N VAL A 36 -13.88 -10.44 -2.27
CA VAL A 36 -14.91 -11.44 -1.92
C VAL A 36 -14.44 -12.86 -2.21
N GLU A 37 -13.78 -13.09 -3.36
CA GLU A 37 -13.35 -14.42 -3.79
C GLU A 37 -12.00 -14.38 -4.53
N PRO A 38 -10.94 -15.03 -4.00
CA PRO A 38 -10.84 -15.59 -2.64
C PRO A 38 -11.03 -14.51 -1.57
N LYS A 39 -11.73 -14.85 -0.49
CA LYS A 39 -11.98 -13.91 0.62
C LYS A 39 -10.66 -13.39 1.18
N ALA A 40 -10.43 -12.08 1.08
CA ALA A 40 -9.24 -11.43 1.59
C ALA A 40 -9.49 -9.95 1.91
N VAL A 41 -8.63 -9.40 2.75
CA VAL A 41 -8.52 -7.96 2.99
C VAL A 41 -7.09 -7.55 2.68
N ILE A 42 -6.93 -6.51 1.87
CA ILE A 42 -5.66 -5.87 1.59
C ILE A 42 -5.64 -4.51 2.27
N ILE A 43 -4.62 -4.27 3.06
CA ILE A 43 -4.27 -2.94 3.53
C ILE A 43 -3.21 -2.38 2.59
N LEU A 44 -3.55 -1.32 1.85
CA LEU A 44 -2.69 -0.67 0.87
C LEU A 44 -2.23 0.69 1.39
N PHE A 45 -0.92 0.94 1.37
CA PHE A 45 -0.35 2.23 1.75
C PHE A 45 0.01 3.07 0.52
N LYS A 46 0.09 4.39 0.72
CA LYS A 46 0.40 5.36 -0.33
C LYS A 46 1.71 5.05 -1.06
N ASN A 47 2.67 4.41 -0.40
CA ASN A 47 3.97 4.02 -0.97
C ASN A 47 3.95 2.69 -1.73
N GLY A 48 2.79 2.07 -1.92
CA GLY A 48 2.65 0.84 -2.71
C GLY A 48 2.80 -0.45 -1.89
N LYS A 49 3.05 -0.36 -0.58
CA LYS A 49 3.07 -1.53 0.30
C LYS A 49 1.67 -2.09 0.50
N MET A 50 1.56 -3.40 0.40
CA MET A 50 0.33 -4.16 0.57
C MET A 50 0.51 -5.21 1.67
N ILE A 51 -0.47 -5.29 2.57
CA ILE A 51 -0.59 -6.36 3.56
C ILE A 51 -1.87 -7.13 3.25
N CYS A 52 -1.74 -8.41 2.91
CA CYS A 52 -2.87 -9.30 2.65
C CYS A 52 -3.16 -10.19 3.87
N THR A 53 -4.41 -10.22 4.29
CA THR A 53 -4.96 -11.06 5.37
C THR A 53 -6.27 -11.74 4.93
N GLY A 54 -6.72 -12.74 5.68
CA GLY A 54 -8.02 -13.41 5.47
C GLY A 54 -8.00 -14.63 4.54
N THR A 55 -6.87 -14.90 3.87
CA THR A 55 -6.67 -16.10 3.05
C THR A 55 -5.43 -16.89 3.51
N ASN A 56 -5.45 -18.21 3.36
CA ASN A 56 -4.52 -19.13 4.03
C ASN A 56 -3.74 -20.09 3.10
N THR A 57 -3.97 -20.05 1.78
CA THR A 57 -3.19 -20.84 0.81
C THR A 57 -2.35 -19.93 -0.07
N GLU A 58 -1.15 -20.37 -0.40
CA GLU A 58 -0.24 -19.60 -1.27
C GLU A 58 -0.88 -19.28 -2.63
N ALA A 59 -1.59 -20.25 -3.21
CA ALA A 59 -2.30 -20.06 -4.49
C ALA A 59 -3.37 -18.96 -4.41
N ASN A 60 -4.15 -18.91 -3.33
CA ASN A 60 -5.16 -17.87 -3.15
C ASN A 60 -4.51 -16.51 -2.89
N ILE A 61 -3.42 -16.47 -2.12
CA ILE A 61 -2.69 -15.22 -1.88
C ILE A 61 -2.16 -14.65 -3.20
N ARG A 62 -1.56 -15.47 -4.05
CA ARG A 62 -1.07 -15.03 -5.38
C ARG A 62 -2.20 -14.45 -6.22
N LYS A 63 -3.34 -15.14 -6.34
CA LYS A 63 -4.52 -14.65 -7.06
C LYS A 63 -5.02 -13.31 -6.54
N VAL A 64 -5.10 -13.17 -5.21
CA VAL A 64 -5.55 -11.95 -4.54
C VAL A 64 -4.59 -10.78 -4.81
N LEU A 65 -3.28 -11.00 -4.68
CA LEU A 65 -2.27 -9.97 -4.94
C LEU A 65 -2.21 -9.57 -6.41
N GLU A 66 -2.31 -10.52 -7.34
CA GLU A 66 -2.36 -10.24 -8.79
C GLU A 66 -3.59 -9.42 -9.16
N PHE A 67 -4.77 -9.83 -8.67
CA PHE A 67 -6.01 -9.08 -8.88
C PHE A 67 -5.89 -7.66 -8.34
N ALA A 68 -5.45 -7.50 -7.10
CA ALA A 68 -5.30 -6.20 -6.47
C ALA A 68 -4.31 -5.31 -7.23
N SER A 69 -3.15 -5.84 -7.61
CA SER A 69 -2.14 -5.12 -8.38
C SER A 69 -2.70 -4.60 -9.70
N LYS A 70 -3.51 -5.40 -10.40
CA LYS A 70 -4.17 -5.01 -11.66
C LYS A 70 -5.21 -3.90 -11.48
N VAL A 71 -5.94 -3.91 -10.37
CA VAL A 71 -6.90 -2.83 -10.05
C VAL A 71 -6.13 -1.55 -9.69
N ILE A 72 -5.10 -1.67 -8.87
CA ILE A 72 -4.32 -0.54 -8.34
C ILE A 72 -3.46 0.12 -9.40
N SER A 73 -2.99 -0.60 -10.43
CA SER A 73 -2.06 -0.08 -11.44
C SER A 73 -2.58 1.15 -12.18
N LYS A 74 -3.90 1.35 -12.24
CA LYS A 74 -4.53 2.54 -12.86
C LYS A 74 -4.37 3.82 -12.03
N TYR A 75 -4.02 3.69 -10.76
CA TYR A 75 -3.93 4.77 -9.78
C TYR A 75 -2.49 5.03 -9.34
N VAL A 76 -1.51 4.50 -10.07
CA VAL A 76 -0.09 4.76 -9.85
C VAL A 76 0.24 6.19 -10.32
N ILE A 77 0.73 7.01 -9.40
CA ILE A 77 1.20 8.37 -9.67
C ILE A 77 2.64 8.35 -10.19
N SER A 78 3.50 7.57 -9.55
CA SER A 78 4.92 7.45 -9.90
C SER A 78 5.49 6.12 -9.45
N LEU A 79 6.58 5.69 -10.10
CA LEU A 79 7.39 4.57 -9.63
C LEU A 79 8.41 5.09 -8.62
N ASN A 80 8.61 4.35 -7.53
CA ASN A 80 9.57 4.68 -6.51
C ASN A 80 10.96 4.27 -7.02
N ASN A 81 11.84 5.24 -7.28
CA ASN A 81 13.24 4.95 -7.57
C ASN A 81 13.95 4.50 -6.27
N PRO A 82 14.65 3.35 -6.26
CA PRO A 82 15.42 2.89 -5.10
C PRO A 82 16.38 3.94 -4.52
N GLU A 83 16.90 4.85 -5.34
CA GLU A 83 17.81 5.93 -4.90
C GLU A 83 17.07 6.99 -4.07
N ASP A 84 15.85 7.36 -4.47
CA ASP A 84 15.02 8.32 -3.74
C ASP A 84 14.58 7.78 -2.39
N GLU A 85 14.27 6.48 -2.31
CA GLU A 85 13.90 5.83 -1.06
C GLU A 85 15.06 5.80 -0.06
N LYS A 86 16.29 5.59 -0.54
CA LYS A 86 17.52 5.67 0.28
C LYS A 86 17.74 7.09 0.80
N ARG A 87 17.55 8.11 -0.05
CA ARG A 87 17.66 9.52 0.35
C ARG A 87 16.63 9.90 1.41
N MET A 88 15.36 9.54 1.22
CA MET A 88 14.29 9.81 2.19
C MET A 88 14.51 9.09 3.53
N LYS A 89 14.98 7.84 3.53
CA LYS A 89 15.34 7.12 4.78
C LYS A 89 16.50 7.80 5.50
N ALA A 90 17.56 8.18 4.78
CA ALA A 90 18.68 8.90 5.37
C ALA A 90 18.27 10.25 5.98
N GLU A 91 17.35 10.98 5.33
CA GLU A 91 16.79 12.24 5.85
C GLU A 91 15.88 12.03 7.06
N ALA A 92 15.03 11.01 7.05
CA ALA A 92 14.16 10.67 8.17
C ALA A 92 14.98 10.24 9.41
N ASP A 93 16.05 9.48 9.21
CA ASP A 93 16.96 9.06 10.29
C ASP A 93 17.75 10.25 10.86
N LYS A 94 18.17 11.21 10.03
CA LYS A 94 18.74 12.47 10.49
C LYS A 94 17.75 13.29 11.32
N LYS A 95 16.49 13.42 10.88
CA LYS A 95 15.44 14.14 11.63
C LYS A 95 15.14 13.50 12.99
N LYS A 96 15.07 12.17 13.06
CA LYS A 96 14.87 11.44 14.33
C LYS A 96 16.02 11.68 15.32
N LYS A 97 17.26 11.66 14.86
CA LYS A 97 18.43 11.93 15.72
C LYS A 97 18.48 13.38 16.22
N ALA A 98 18.10 14.35 15.39
CA ALA A 98 18.04 15.75 15.79
C ALA A 98 16.94 16.04 16.83
N GLN A 99 15.82 15.31 16.79
CA GLN A 99 14.72 15.46 17.75
C GLN A 99 14.96 14.75 19.09
N ALA A 100 15.81 13.73 19.14
CA ALA A 100 16.12 13.00 20.38
C ALA A 100 17.23 13.66 21.23
N ALA A 101 17.81 14.77 20.75
CA ALA A 101 18.90 15.49 21.40
C ALA A 101 18.45 16.76 22.15
N ASN A 102 17.14 16.93 22.36
CA ASN A 102 16.53 18.07 23.06
C ASN A 102 15.62 17.59 24.19
#